data_AF-A0A8T0TLP8-F1
#
_entry.id   AF-A0A8T0TLP8-F1
#
_cell.length_a   1.000
_cell.length_b   1.000
_cell.length_c   1.000
_cell.angle_alpha   90.00
_cell.angle_beta   90.00
_cell.angle_gamma   90.00
#
_symmetry.space_group_name_H-M   'P 1'
#
loop_
_entity.id
_entity.type
_entity.pdbx_description
1 polymer ?
#
loop_
_entity_poly.entity_id
_entity_poly.type
_entity_poly.pdbx_seq_one_letter_code
_entity_poly.pdbx_strand_id
1 'polypeptide(L)'
;MTFCSRFIQGPTRFTRPSRNPEPSDMIKDMYLFNSAGESIGKGSTVAQFDNQLLVQAHRYVLRHCDELECFRREFLDEEKIKHSPSTSLTPSTIEKLINVHFPDWLEQKVILDAGSGITEKIRALAGKPSKCGMWYSGYIVNGFRFHTMSREAGRLTQKSA
;
A
#
# COMPACT_ATOMS: atom_id res chain seq x y z
N MET A 1 -16.42 -12.89 39.77
CA MET A 1 -15.41 -13.77 40.40
C MET A 1 -14.29 -14.05 39.38
N THR A 2 -13.22 -13.25 39.38
CA THR A 2 -12.08 -13.30 38.44
C THR A 2 -10.72 -13.35 39.15
N PHE A 3 -10.72 -13.62 40.46
CA PHE A 3 -9.54 -13.48 41.32
C PHE A 3 -8.42 -14.49 40.99
N CYS A 4 -8.78 -15.74 40.66
CA CYS A 4 -7.80 -16.80 40.43
C CYS A 4 -7.21 -16.84 39.01
N SER A 5 -7.74 -16.09 38.04
CA SER A 5 -7.26 -16.16 36.65
C SER A 5 -5.86 -15.55 36.47
N ARG A 6 -5.39 -14.70 37.40
CA ARG A 6 -4.06 -14.09 37.33
C ARG A 6 -2.94 -15.01 37.84
N PHE A 7 -3.29 -16.08 38.56
CA PHE A 7 -2.33 -16.99 39.19
C PHE A 7 -2.13 -18.30 38.42
N ILE A 8 -2.93 -18.56 37.39
CA ILE A 8 -2.74 -19.70 36.50
C ILE A 8 -1.76 -19.30 35.40
N GLN A 9 -0.65 -20.01 35.29
CA GLN A 9 0.38 -19.76 34.31
C GLN A 9 -0.14 -20.16 32.91
N GLY A 10 -0.58 -19.18 32.13
CA GLY A 10 -1.10 -19.36 30.79
C GLY A 10 -2.03 -18.22 30.32
N PRO A 11 -2.26 -18.10 29.01
CA PRO A 11 -3.11 -17.04 28.47
C PRO A 11 -4.59 -17.29 28.79
N THR A 12 -5.10 -16.54 29.77
CA THR A 12 -6.50 -16.51 30.17
C THR A 12 -7.34 -15.65 29.22
N ARG A 13 -8.67 -15.71 29.31
CA ARG A 13 -9.57 -14.89 28.47
C ARG A 13 -9.26 -13.38 28.58
N PHE A 14 -8.69 -12.92 29.70
CA PHE A 14 -8.31 -11.53 29.95
C PHE A 14 -6.86 -11.19 29.58
N THR A 15 -6.01 -12.19 29.36
CA THR A 15 -4.58 -12.00 29.00
C THR A 15 -4.23 -12.48 27.60
N ARG A 16 -5.20 -13.00 26.84
CA ARG A 16 -5.02 -13.40 25.44
C ARG A 16 -4.82 -12.15 24.57
N PRO A 17 -3.78 -12.12 23.71
CA PRO A 17 -3.63 -11.09 22.68
C PRO A 17 -4.89 -10.97 21.82
N SER A 18 -5.17 -9.78 21.29
CA SER A 18 -6.24 -9.59 20.32
C SER A 18 -6.07 -10.58 19.17
N ARG A 19 -7.19 -11.15 18.70
CA ARG A 19 -7.19 -12.05 17.53
C ARG A 19 -6.71 -11.36 16.26
N ASN A 20 -6.88 -10.04 16.21
CA ASN A 20 -6.35 -9.20 15.16
C ASN A 20 -5.58 -8.06 15.85
N PRO A 21 -4.25 -8.16 15.97
CA PRO A 21 -3.47 -7.10 16.59
C PRO A 21 -3.61 -5.81 15.77
N GLU A 22 -3.87 -4.70 16.47
CA GLU A 22 -3.67 -3.38 15.91
C GLU A 22 -2.16 -3.10 15.84
N PRO A 23 -1.66 -2.53 14.74
CA PRO A 23 -0.28 -2.09 14.66
C PRO A 23 -0.01 -0.97 15.67
N SER A 24 1.19 -0.92 16.24
CA SER A 24 1.63 0.28 16.94
C SER A 24 1.76 1.44 15.97
N ASP A 25 1.63 2.68 16.45
CA ASP A 25 1.71 3.86 15.58
C ASP A 25 3.04 3.96 14.82
N MET A 26 4.13 3.42 15.38
CA MET A 26 5.44 3.34 14.73
C MET A 26 5.48 2.42 13.50
N ILE A 27 4.58 1.43 13.41
CA ILE A 27 4.54 0.45 12.32
C ILE A 27 3.70 0.98 11.14
N LYS A 28 2.89 2.02 11.35
CA LYS A 28 2.01 2.55 10.29
C LYS A 28 2.77 3.16 9.11
N ASP A 29 3.88 3.84 9.37
CA ASP A 29 4.71 4.38 8.29
C ASP A 29 5.45 3.29 7.48
N MET A 30 5.55 2.07 8.04
CA MET A 30 6.20 0.92 7.39
C MET A 30 5.31 0.21 6.35
N TYR A 31 4.00 0.51 6.27
CA TYR A 31 3.06 -0.23 5.40
C TYR A 31 3.44 -0.28 3.92
N LEU A 32 4.15 0.73 3.43
CA LEU A 32 4.45 0.83 2.00
C LEU A 32 5.63 -0.05 1.57
N PHE A 33 6.59 -0.29 2.47
CA PHE A 33 7.86 -0.97 2.12
C PHE A 33 8.15 -2.20 2.97
N ASN A 34 7.44 -2.38 4.09
CA ASN A 34 7.55 -3.53 4.96
C ASN A 34 6.19 -4.16 5.21
N SER A 35 6.18 -5.49 5.39
CA SER A 35 4.98 -6.20 5.79
C SER A 35 4.60 -5.79 7.21
N ALA A 36 3.65 -4.87 7.35
CA ALA A 36 3.16 -4.42 8.64
C ALA A 36 1.88 -5.17 9.09
N GLY A 37 1.61 -6.32 8.44
CA GLY A 37 0.54 -7.24 8.79
C GLY A 37 1.01 -8.69 8.89
N GLU A 38 0.13 -9.54 9.43
CA GLU A 38 0.41 -10.95 9.68
C GLU A 38 -0.28 -11.84 8.64
N SER A 39 0.49 -12.69 7.97
CA SER A 39 -0.06 -13.63 6.99
C SER A 39 -0.71 -14.84 7.66
N ILE A 40 -1.81 -15.32 7.07
CA ILE A 40 -2.51 -16.52 7.55
C ILE A 40 -2.29 -17.67 6.56
N GLY A 41 -1.68 -18.74 7.07
CA GLY A 41 -1.40 -19.96 6.32
C GLY A 41 -0.07 -19.89 5.57
N LYS A 42 0.26 -20.95 4.83
CA LYS A 42 1.49 -21.02 4.05
C LYS A 42 1.41 -20.06 2.86
N GLY A 43 2.47 -19.27 2.68
CA GLY A 43 2.62 -18.44 1.50
C GLY A 43 2.90 -19.29 0.26
N SER A 44 2.23 -18.96 -0.84
CA SER A 44 2.51 -19.53 -2.16
C SER A 44 3.08 -18.44 -3.05
N THR A 45 4.18 -18.72 -3.74
CA THR A 45 4.75 -17.77 -4.69
C THR A 45 3.80 -17.61 -5.88
N VAL A 46 3.42 -16.37 -6.16
CA VAL A 46 2.76 -16.00 -7.42
C VAL A 46 3.86 -15.69 -8.41
N ALA A 47 3.94 -16.53 -9.45
CA ALA A 47 5.00 -16.42 -10.46
C ALA A 47 4.91 -15.10 -11.25
N GLN A 48 3.70 -14.60 -11.50
CA GLN A 48 3.53 -13.33 -12.22
C GLN A 48 2.13 -12.73 -12.01
N PHE A 49 2.06 -11.47 -11.62
CA PHE A 49 0.83 -10.68 -11.64
C PHE A 49 0.55 -10.14 -13.05
N ASP A 50 -0.73 -9.88 -13.33
CA ASP A 50 -1.13 -9.20 -14.55
C ASP A 50 -0.52 -7.79 -14.63
N ASN A 51 0.06 -7.46 -15.78
CA ASN A 51 0.74 -6.18 -15.96
C ASN A 51 -0.23 -4.99 -15.88
N GLN A 52 -1.48 -5.13 -16.36
CA GLN A 52 -2.45 -4.04 -16.28
C GLN A 52 -2.81 -3.74 -14.83
N LEU A 53 -3.02 -4.80 -14.03
CA LEU A 53 -3.25 -4.67 -12.60
C LEU A 53 -2.08 -3.96 -11.90
N LEU A 54 -0.82 -4.33 -12.21
CA LEU A 54 0.36 -3.68 -11.63
C LEU A 54 0.44 -2.20 -11.99
N VAL A 55 0.16 -1.85 -13.25
CA VAL A 55 0.14 -0.44 -13.71
C VAL A 55 -0.96 0.35 -12.99
N GLN A 56 -2.15 -0.23 -12.83
CA GLN A 56 -3.25 0.41 -12.11
C GLN A 56 -2.92 0.62 -10.63
N ALA A 57 -2.37 -0.40 -9.97
CA ALA A 57 -1.94 -0.31 -8.57
C ALA A 57 -0.86 0.76 -8.37
N HIS A 58 0.13 0.80 -9.26
CA HIS A 58 1.20 1.81 -9.21
C HIS A 58 0.64 3.23 -9.35
N ARG A 59 -0.20 3.47 -10.36
CA ARG A 59 -0.87 4.76 -10.58
C ARG A 59 -1.69 5.20 -9.37
N TYR A 60 -2.42 4.27 -8.77
CA TYR A 60 -3.21 4.56 -7.58
C TYR A 60 -2.32 5.05 -6.42
N VAL A 61 -1.24 4.33 -6.13
CA VAL A 61 -0.29 4.73 -5.07
C VAL A 61 0.33 6.10 -5.39
N LEU A 62 0.84 6.29 -6.61
CA LEU A 62 1.48 7.55 -7.00
C LEU A 62 0.53 8.75 -6.99
N ARG A 63 -0.77 8.53 -7.20
CA ARG A 63 -1.80 9.57 -7.17
C ARG A 63 -2.17 9.98 -5.74
N HIS A 64 -2.27 9.02 -4.84
CA HIS A 64 -2.83 9.22 -3.50
C HIS A 64 -1.80 9.29 -2.38
N CYS A 65 -0.53 9.12 -2.69
CA CYS A 65 0.54 9.29 -1.70
C CYS A 65 0.82 10.78 -1.46
N ASP A 66 0.64 11.22 -0.22
CA ASP A 66 0.82 12.62 0.21
C ASP A 66 2.27 13.10 0.05
N GLU A 67 3.25 12.21 0.20
CA GLU A 67 4.67 12.52 0.09
C GLU A 67 5.09 12.93 -1.33
N LEU A 68 4.25 12.59 -2.31
CA LEU A 68 4.45 12.94 -3.72
C LEU A 68 3.72 14.22 -4.13
N GLU A 69 3.04 14.92 -3.21
CA GLU A 69 2.33 16.17 -3.52
C GLU A 69 3.23 17.27 -4.07
N CYS A 70 4.46 17.40 -3.56
CA CYS A 70 5.43 18.37 -4.11
C CYS A 70 5.86 17.99 -5.53
N PHE A 71 6.17 16.71 -5.76
CA PHE A 71 6.57 16.20 -7.07
C PHE A 71 5.46 16.32 -8.11
N ARG A 72 4.20 16.03 -7.74
CA ARG A 72 3.05 16.22 -8.64
C ARG A 72 2.87 17.68 -9.05
N ARG A 73 3.06 18.62 -8.13
CA ARG A 73 2.97 20.05 -8.43
C ARG A 73 4.10 20.49 -9.37
N GLU A 74 5.33 20.10 -9.07
CA GLU A 74 6.50 20.39 -9.92
C GLU A 74 6.29 19.87 -11.35
N PHE A 75 5.88 18.60 -11.48
CA PHE A 75 5.54 18.00 -12.77
C PHE A 75 4.49 18.82 -13.54
N LEU A 76 3.39 19.20 -12.88
CA LEU A 76 2.33 19.98 -13.54
C LEU A 76 2.79 21.37 -13.95
N ASP A 77 3.67 22.00 -13.17
CA ASP A 77 4.23 23.30 -13.52
C ASP A 77 5.18 23.20 -14.72
N GLU A 78 5.99 22.14 -14.83
CA GLU A 78 6.77 21.84 -16.03
C GLU A 78 5.88 21.62 -17.26
N GLU A 79 4.79 20.87 -17.12
CA GLU A 79 3.85 20.60 -18.23
C GLU A 79 3.11 21.87 -18.68
N LYS A 80 2.74 22.77 -17.77
CA LYS A 80 2.16 24.08 -18.12
C LYS A 80 3.12 24.93 -18.94
N ILE A 81 4.41 24.93 -18.58
CA ILE A 81 5.44 25.69 -19.31
C ILE A 81 5.57 25.15 -20.74
N LYS A 82 5.57 23.82 -20.93
CA LYS A 82 5.65 23.18 -22.25
C LYS A 82 4.44 23.46 -23.15
N HIS A 83 3.23 23.49 -22.59
CA HIS A 83 1.97 23.60 -23.33
C HIS A 83 1.44 25.03 -23.53
N SER A 84 2.25 26.06 -23.20
CA SER A 84 1.96 27.51 -23.23
C SER A 84 1.50 28.07 -21.87
N PRO A 85 2.12 29.16 -21.36
CA PRO A 85 1.81 29.77 -20.07
C PRO A 85 0.35 30.25 -19.89
N SER A 86 -0.39 30.41 -20.99
CA SER A 86 -1.77 30.91 -20.98
C SER A 86 -2.85 29.83 -20.93
N THR A 87 -2.49 28.55 -21.08
CA THR A 87 -3.44 27.44 -21.09
C THR A 87 -3.74 26.99 -19.66
N SER A 88 -4.91 27.34 -19.13
CA SER A 88 -5.40 26.74 -17.89
C SER A 88 -5.71 25.26 -18.13
N LEU A 89 -5.03 24.36 -17.42
CA LEU A 89 -5.30 22.93 -17.50
C LEU A 89 -6.62 22.62 -16.79
N THR A 90 -7.56 22.00 -17.49
CA THR A 90 -8.79 21.53 -16.86
C THR A 90 -8.49 20.39 -15.88
N PRO A 91 -9.32 20.17 -14.84
CA PRO A 91 -9.13 19.06 -13.90
C PRO A 91 -9.00 17.70 -14.61
N SER A 92 -9.79 17.46 -15.66
CA SER A 92 -9.72 16.21 -16.43
C SER A 92 -8.40 16.02 -17.19
N THR A 93 -7.80 17.12 -17.65
CA THR A 93 -6.50 17.10 -18.31
C THR A 93 -5.39 16.81 -17.30
N ILE A 94 -5.46 17.44 -16.12
CA ILE A 94 -4.53 17.22 -15.01
C ILE A 94 -4.54 15.75 -14.59
N GLU A 95 -5.73 15.17 -14.39
CA GLU A 95 -5.86 13.76 -14.02
C GLU A 95 -5.28 12.83 -15.09
N LYS A 96 -5.49 13.13 -16.38
CA LYS A 96 -4.89 12.34 -17.47
C LYS A 96 -3.36 12.44 -17.47
N LEU A 97 -2.81 13.64 -17.30
CA LEU A 97 -1.37 13.85 -17.24
C LEU A 97 -0.74 13.08 -16.07
N ILE A 98 -1.33 13.18 -14.88
CA ILE A 98 -0.84 12.45 -13.70
C ILE A 98 -0.92 10.94 -13.93
N ASN A 99 -2.03 10.42 -14.47
CA ASN A 99 -2.16 8.98 -14.66
C ASN A 99 -1.22 8.44 -15.74
N VAL A 100 -0.95 9.21 -16.79
CA VAL A 100 -0.20 8.71 -17.96
C VAL A 100 1.29 9.00 -17.86
N HIS A 101 1.69 10.21 -17.46
CA HIS A 101 3.06 10.70 -17.65
C HIS A 101 3.83 10.89 -16.34
N PHE A 102 3.15 11.16 -15.22
CA PHE A 102 3.81 11.36 -13.94
C PHE A 102 4.68 10.16 -13.49
N PRO A 103 4.29 8.88 -13.67
CA PRO A 103 5.14 7.75 -13.25
C PRO A 103 6.51 7.76 -13.91
N ASP A 104 6.56 7.93 -15.23
CA ASP A 104 7.81 7.95 -16.00
C ASP A 104 8.62 9.21 -15.70
N TRP A 105 7.95 10.36 -15.52
CA TRP A 105 8.61 11.60 -15.11
C TRP A 105 9.25 11.47 -13.73
N LEU A 106 8.57 10.86 -12.76
CA LEU A 106 9.08 10.66 -11.41
C LEU A 106 10.29 9.72 -11.40
N GLU A 107 10.24 8.64 -12.18
CA GLU A 107 11.38 7.73 -12.39
C GLU A 107 12.60 8.48 -12.94
N GLN A 108 12.41 9.31 -13.98
CA GLN A 108 13.48 10.12 -14.54
C GLN A 108 14.01 11.17 -13.57
N LYS A 109 13.13 11.86 -12.85
CA LYS A 109 13.49 12.87 -11.84
C LYS A 109 14.40 12.26 -10.78
N VAL A 110 14.04 11.09 -10.26
CA VAL A 110 14.83 10.37 -9.25
C VAL A 110 16.18 9.90 -9.78
N ILE A 111 16.28 9.52 -11.05
CA ILE A 111 17.55 9.09 -11.66
C ILE A 111 18.50 10.27 -11.87
N LEU A 112 17.97 11.42 -12.30
CA LEU A 112 18.77 12.59 -12.68
C LEU A 112 19.16 13.46 -11.47
N ASP A 113 18.32 13.50 -10.44
CA ASP A 113 18.51 14.34 -9.28
C ASP A 113 19.05 13.51 -8.10
N ALA A 114 20.33 13.69 -7.77
CA ALA A 114 20.95 13.11 -6.59
C ALA A 114 20.84 14.02 -5.33
N GLY A 115 20.01 15.07 -5.40
CA GLY A 115 19.85 16.08 -4.36
C GLY A 115 19.23 15.56 -3.06
N SER A 116 19.32 16.40 -2.02
CA SER A 116 18.88 16.09 -0.64
C SER A 116 17.37 15.88 -0.47
N GLY A 117 16.56 16.20 -1.48
CA GLY A 117 15.10 16.05 -1.44
C GLY A 117 14.59 14.64 -1.77
N ILE A 118 15.42 13.77 -2.37
CA ILE A 118 15.01 12.42 -2.77
C ILE A 118 15.37 11.43 -1.68
N THR A 119 14.36 11.07 -0.90
CA THR A 119 14.46 10.02 0.14
C THR A 119 14.38 8.63 -0.48
N GLU A 120 14.80 7.62 0.26
CA GLU A 120 14.69 6.22 -0.19
C GLU A 120 13.24 5.80 -0.45
N LYS A 121 12.30 6.36 0.31
CA LYS A 121 10.85 6.19 0.09
C LYS A 121 10.42 6.71 -1.28
N ILE A 122 10.90 7.88 -1.69
CA ILE A 122 10.61 8.44 -3.02
C ILE A 122 11.24 7.58 -4.12
N ARG A 123 12.46 7.05 -3.91
CA ARG A 123 13.08 6.11 -4.87
C ARG A 123 12.26 4.85 -5.05
N ALA A 124 11.82 4.26 -3.94
CA ALA A 124 11.02 3.05 -3.97
C ALA A 124 9.63 3.26 -4.60
N LEU A 125 9.02 4.44 -4.39
CA LEU A 125 7.77 4.84 -5.06
C LEU A 125 7.94 5.04 -6.57
N ALA A 126 9.03 5.69 -6.98
CA ALA A 126 9.36 5.89 -8.39
C ALA A 126 9.62 4.55 -9.12
N GLY A 127 10.12 3.56 -8.38
CA GLY A 127 10.28 2.20 -8.86
C GLY A 127 8.96 1.54 -9.25
N LYS A 128 9.00 0.71 -10.30
CA LYS A 128 7.85 -0.09 -10.73
C LYS A 128 7.57 -1.23 -9.73
N PRO A 129 6.31 -1.65 -9.53
CA PRO A 129 5.98 -2.76 -8.66
C PRO A 129 6.65 -4.08 -9.10
N SER A 130 6.96 -4.93 -8.12
CA SER A 130 7.44 -6.29 -8.42
C SER A 130 6.37 -7.10 -9.16
N LYS A 131 6.81 -7.80 -10.22
CA LYS A 131 5.93 -8.71 -10.98
C LYS A 131 5.60 -10.00 -10.23
N CYS A 132 6.42 -10.36 -9.26
CA CYS A 132 6.27 -11.57 -8.45
C CYS A 132 5.93 -11.18 -7.02
N GLY A 133 5.17 -12.03 -6.33
CA GLY A 133 4.85 -11.79 -4.92
C GLY A 133 4.35 -13.03 -4.22
N MET A 134 3.92 -12.85 -2.98
CA MET A 134 3.42 -13.93 -2.13
C MET A 134 1.90 -13.85 -2.03
N TRP A 135 1.25 -14.99 -2.24
CA TRP A 135 -0.16 -15.18 -1.96
C TRP A 135 -0.32 -15.83 -0.58
N TYR A 136 -1.18 -15.25 0.26
CA TYR A 136 -1.64 -15.86 1.50
C TYR A 136 -3.15 -16.13 1.50
N SER A 137 -3.58 -17.18 2.19
CA SER A 137 -5.00 -17.54 2.32
C SER A 137 -5.80 -16.58 3.21
N GLY A 138 -5.10 -15.66 3.88
CA GLY A 138 -5.66 -14.54 4.61
C GLY A 138 -4.54 -13.64 5.11
N TYR A 139 -4.90 -12.44 5.53
CA TYR A 139 -3.96 -11.44 6.00
C TYR A 139 -4.62 -10.59 7.08
N ILE A 140 -3.87 -10.29 8.14
CA ILE A 140 -4.32 -9.40 9.21
C ILE A 140 -3.53 -8.10 9.11
N VAL A 141 -4.24 -6.99 8.94
CA VAL A 141 -3.64 -5.66 8.83
C VAL A 141 -4.59 -4.62 9.42
N ASN A 142 -4.08 -3.66 10.18
CA ASN A 142 -4.87 -2.63 10.86
C ASN A 142 -6.03 -3.20 11.70
N GLY A 143 -5.81 -4.30 12.43
CA GLY A 143 -6.86 -4.98 13.20
C GLY A 143 -7.97 -5.65 12.37
N PHE A 144 -7.94 -5.52 11.05
CA PHE A 144 -8.85 -6.21 10.14
C PHE A 144 -8.24 -7.52 9.67
N ARG A 145 -9.09 -8.53 9.52
CA ARG A 145 -8.73 -9.84 9.01
C ARG A 145 -9.41 -10.07 7.68
N PHE A 146 -8.61 -10.29 6.64
CA PHE A 146 -9.06 -10.56 5.29
C PHE A 146 -8.80 -12.03 4.96
N HIS A 147 -9.72 -12.65 4.25
CA HIS A 147 -9.58 -13.99 3.71
C HIS A 147 -9.78 -13.95 2.20
N THR A 148 -9.13 -14.87 1.48
CA THR A 148 -9.41 -15.03 0.06
C THR A 148 -10.77 -15.67 -0.14
N MET A 149 -11.48 -15.29 -1.20
CA MET A 149 -12.79 -15.88 -1.52
C MET A 149 -12.70 -17.41 -1.68
N SER A 150 -11.59 -17.92 -2.20
CA SER A 150 -11.33 -19.37 -2.28
C SER A 150 -11.33 -20.07 -0.92
N ARG A 151 -10.84 -19.41 0.13
CA ARG A 151 -10.85 -19.93 1.50
C ARG A 151 -12.23 -19.86 2.13
N GLU A 152 -13.00 -18.83 1.82
CA GLU A 152 -14.36 -18.64 2.32
C GLU A 152 -15.37 -19.56 1.63
N ALA A 153 -15.18 -19.87 0.35
CA ALA A 153 -16.02 -20.79 -0.41
C ALA A 153 -16.10 -22.19 0.23
N GLY A 154 -15.02 -22.64 0.87
CA GLY A 154 -14.99 -23.91 1.63
C GLY A 154 -15.60 -23.83 3.04
N ARG A 155 -16.02 -22.63 3.49
CA ARG A 155 -16.58 -22.37 4.82
C ARG A 155 -18.02 -21.88 4.67
N LEU A 156 -18.92 -22.78 4.28
CA LEU A 156 -20.36 -22.61 4.44
C LEU A 156 -20.72 -22.66 5.94
N THR A 157 -20.47 -21.58 6.68
CA THR A 157 -21.12 -21.37 7.97
C THR A 157 -21.49 -19.91 8.10
N GLN A 158 -22.76 -19.61 7.79
CA GLN A 158 -23.46 -18.47 8.35
C GLN A 158 -23.36 -18.56 9.88
N LYS A 159 -22.88 -17.49 10.51
CA LYS A 159 -23.35 -17.16 11.85
C LYS A 159 -23.99 -15.80 11.76
N SER A 160 -25.30 -15.81 11.53
CA SER A 160 -26.17 -14.71 11.93
C SER A 160 -25.97 -14.45 13.42
N ALA A 161 -25.93 -13.17 13.79
CA ALA A 161 -25.99 -12.73 15.18
C ALA A 161 -27.33 -13.14 15.82
#